data_AF-X1VLU5-F1
#
_entry.id   AF-X1VLU5-F1
#
_cell.length_a   1.000
_cell.length_b   1.000
_cell.length_c   1.000
_cell.angle_alpha   90.00
_cell.angle_beta   90.00
_cell.angle_gamma   90.00
#
_symmetry.space_group_name_H-M   'P 1'
#
loop_
_entity.id
_entity.type
_entity.pdbx_description
1 polymer ?
#
loop_
_entity_poly.entity_id
_entity_poly.type
_entity_poly.pdbx_seq_one_letter_code
_entity_poly.pdbx_strand_id
1 'polypeptide(L)'
;MPNSSHKSETVRVQVWQRLNPFRWRGGLRELALILTVYGAYWLTRGSLPDRVVTAVQNAYNIVDFEKYLGFFWEKDIQSWFLDISFLVDLANNVYTYFYYPVLIIFAIWAYNRHRKQYTTARNVFLVSAGIGFLCFAIYPLAPPRMLLSFGFVDTMAHYGALDYSHSFFRTFANPYAAMPSLHFGW
;
A
#
# COMPACT_ATOMS: atom_id res chain seq x y z
N MET A 1 43.75 -16.57 -32.64
CA MET A 1 42.52 -16.90 -31.89
C MET A 1 42.47 -16.03 -30.65
N PRO A 2 41.51 -15.10 -30.48
CA PRO A 2 41.51 -14.19 -29.33
C PRO A 2 40.99 -14.91 -28.08
N ASN A 3 41.72 -14.72 -26.99
CA ASN A 3 41.61 -15.38 -25.69
C ASN A 3 40.24 -15.13 -25.01
N SER A 4 39.49 -16.20 -24.73
CA SER A 4 38.15 -16.16 -24.12
C SER A 4 38.16 -15.77 -22.63
N SER A 5 39.32 -15.80 -21.97
CA SER A 5 39.47 -15.42 -20.56
C SER A 5 39.32 -13.92 -20.29
N HIS A 6 39.69 -13.06 -21.25
CA HIS A 6 39.61 -11.61 -21.08
C HIS A 6 38.17 -11.06 -21.09
N LYS A 7 37.23 -11.78 -21.70
CA LYS A 7 35.81 -11.39 -21.76
C LYS A 7 35.06 -11.69 -20.45
N SER A 8 35.45 -12.73 -19.72
CA SER A 8 34.76 -13.10 -18.47
C SER A 8 35.16 -12.20 -17.30
N GLU A 9 36.42 -11.76 -17.24
CA GLU A 9 36.91 -10.79 -16.24
C GLU A 9 36.29 -9.41 -16.43
N THR A 10 36.19 -8.93 -17.67
CA THR A 10 35.58 -7.62 -17.98
C THR A 10 34.10 -7.56 -17.62
N VAL A 11 33.35 -8.66 -17.81
CA VAL A 11 31.94 -8.75 -17.37
C VAL A 11 31.83 -8.79 -15.84
N ARG A 12 32.70 -9.54 -15.14
CA ARG A 12 32.68 -9.59 -13.67
C ARG A 12 33.02 -8.25 -13.04
N VAL A 13 34.02 -7.52 -13.55
CA VAL A 13 34.42 -6.20 -13.03
C VAL A 13 33.32 -5.15 -13.26
N GLN A 14 32.58 -5.21 -14.37
CA GLN A 14 31.45 -4.29 -14.63
C GLN A 14 30.24 -4.51 -13.70
N VAL A 15 30.01 -5.73 -13.21
CA VAL A 15 28.91 -6.02 -12.28
C VAL A 15 29.20 -5.41 -10.90
N TRP A 16 30.45 -5.46 -10.44
CA TRP A 16 30.85 -4.92 -9.13
C TRP A 16 31.09 -3.40 -9.15
N GLN A 17 31.53 -2.82 -10.27
CA GLN A 17 31.60 -1.35 -10.44
C GLN A 17 30.21 -0.68 -10.46
N ARG A 18 29.12 -1.44 -10.64
CA ARG A 18 27.74 -0.91 -10.51
C ARG A 18 27.30 -0.69 -9.06
N LEU A 19 28.03 -1.21 -8.07
CA LEU A 19 27.77 -0.96 -6.64
C LEU A 19 28.62 0.21 -6.14
N ASN A 20 28.51 1.36 -6.81
CA ASN A 20 29.21 2.57 -6.40
C ASN A 20 28.79 2.99 -4.98
N PRO A 21 29.72 3.29 -4.05
CA PRO A 21 29.42 3.80 -2.70
C PRO A 21 28.66 5.14 -2.73
N PHE A 22 28.76 5.89 -3.84
CA PHE A 22 27.96 7.09 -4.09
C PHE A 22 26.44 6.79 -4.23
N ARG A 23 26.08 5.58 -4.70
CA ARG A 23 24.67 5.13 -4.79
C ARG A 23 24.08 4.81 -3.42
N TRP A 24 24.91 4.38 -2.46
CA TRP A 24 24.51 4.11 -1.08
C TRP A 24 24.20 5.40 -0.32
N ARG A 25 24.99 6.46 -0.50
CA ARG A 25 24.66 7.80 0.03
C ARG A 25 23.34 8.34 -0.51
N GLY A 26 23.05 8.10 -1.80
CA GLY A 26 21.74 8.42 -2.38
C GLY A 26 20.61 7.58 -1.78
N GLY A 27 20.81 6.28 -1.57
CA GLY A 27 19.82 5.38 -0.99
C GLY A 27 19.50 5.73 0.46
N LEU A 28 20.51 6.11 1.24
CA LEU A 28 20.32 6.60 2.62
C LEU A 28 19.49 7.89 2.66
N ARG A 29 19.62 8.78 1.66
CA ARG A 29 18.77 9.97 1.57
C ARG A 29 17.32 9.62 1.25
N GLU A 30 17.09 8.65 0.36
CA GLU A 30 15.72 8.16 0.07
C GLU A 30 15.09 7.51 1.30
N LEU A 31 15.86 6.66 2.01
CA LEU A 31 15.40 6.05 3.26
C LEU A 31 15.11 7.12 4.31
N ALA A 32 15.99 8.09 4.50
CA ALA A 32 15.78 9.19 5.45
C ALA A 32 14.52 10.00 5.12
N LEU A 33 14.26 10.26 3.83
CA LEU A 33 13.07 10.96 3.37
C LEU A 33 11.80 10.14 3.66
N ILE A 34 11.78 8.85 3.31
CA ILE A 34 10.64 7.96 3.59
C ILE A 34 10.40 7.85 5.09
N LEU A 35 11.45 7.66 5.89
CA LEU A 35 11.37 7.57 7.35
C LEU A 35 10.89 8.88 7.98
N THR A 36 11.27 10.03 7.42
CA THR A 36 10.82 11.34 7.91
C THR A 36 9.34 11.55 7.64
N VAL A 37 8.88 11.27 6.41
CA VAL A 37 7.45 11.35 6.05
C VAL A 37 6.63 10.37 6.88
N TYR A 38 7.12 9.14 7.04
CA TYR A 38 6.48 8.12 7.85
C TYR A 38 6.43 8.49 9.34
N GLY A 39 7.52 9.03 9.88
CA GLY A 39 7.57 9.53 11.26
C GLY A 39 6.60 10.69 11.49
N ALA A 40 6.50 11.63 10.54
CA ALA A 40 5.53 12.72 10.60
C ALA A 40 4.08 12.20 10.59
N TYR A 41 3.77 11.21 9.75
CA TYR A 41 2.47 10.52 9.76
C TYR A 41 2.19 9.86 11.12
N TRP A 42 3.15 9.15 11.68
CA TRP A 42 2.97 8.47 12.96
C TRP A 42 2.70 9.46 14.12
N LEU A 43 3.45 10.56 14.17
CA LEU A 43 3.26 11.61 15.18
C LEU A 43 1.90 12.31 15.09
N THR A 44 1.50 12.66 13.87
CA THR A 44 0.19 13.30 13.63
C THR A 44 -0.96 12.35 13.96
N ARG A 45 -0.82 11.06 13.66
CA ARG A 45 -1.83 10.06 14.03
C ARG A 45 -1.98 9.89 15.53
N GLY A 46 -0.88 9.80 16.27
CA GLY A 46 -0.90 9.68 17.74
C GLY A 46 -1.60 10.85 18.44
N SER A 47 -1.70 11.99 17.76
CA SER A 47 -2.29 13.23 18.28
C SER A 47 -3.78 13.40 17.94
N LEU A 48 -4.33 12.61 17.01
CA LEU A 48 -5.72 12.73 16.58
C LEU A 48 -6.65 11.90 17.47
N PRO A 49 -7.74 12.49 18.01
CA PRO A 49 -8.76 11.75 18.75
C PRO A 49 -9.33 10.61 17.91
N ASP A 50 -9.69 9.49 18.53
CA ASP A 50 -10.35 8.38 17.85
C ASP A 50 -11.76 8.78 17.40
N ARG A 51 -11.89 9.23 16.14
CA ARG A 51 -13.15 9.68 15.52
C ARG A 51 -13.96 8.52 14.94
N VAL A 52 -14.06 7.42 15.69
CA VAL A 52 -14.74 6.20 15.22
C VAL A 52 -16.20 6.47 14.85
N VAL A 53 -16.92 7.18 15.73
CA VAL A 53 -18.34 7.50 15.52
C VAL A 53 -18.53 8.33 14.25
N THR A 54 -17.72 9.37 14.06
CA THR A 54 -17.76 10.20 12.85
C THR A 54 -17.41 9.40 11.59
N ALA A 55 -16.40 8.52 11.67
CA ALA A 55 -15.97 7.70 10.55
C ALA A 55 -17.06 6.73 10.07
N VAL A 56 -17.78 6.12 11.03
CA VAL A 56 -18.90 5.22 10.74
C VAL A 56 -20.09 6.00 10.17
N GLN A 57 -20.42 7.16 10.73
CA GLN A 57 -21.50 8.00 10.20
C GLN A 57 -21.22 8.47 8.76
N ASN A 58 -19.98 8.90 8.49
CA ASN A 58 -19.55 9.28 7.15
C ASN A 58 -19.67 8.12 6.15
N ALA A 59 -19.41 6.89 6.61
CA ALA A 59 -19.57 5.70 5.78
C ALA A 59 -21.03 5.38 5.49
N TYR A 60 -21.92 5.53 6.49
CA TYR A 60 -23.36 5.46 6.26
C TYR A 60 -23.84 6.48 5.23
N ASN A 61 -23.39 7.73 5.35
CA ASN A 61 -23.75 8.80 4.40
C ASN A 61 -23.31 8.48 2.96
N ILE A 62 -22.13 7.88 2.78
CA ILE A 62 -21.66 7.45 1.46
C ILE A 62 -22.55 6.33 0.93
N VAL A 63 -22.81 5.29 1.73
CA VAL A 63 -23.67 4.17 1.30
C VAL A 63 -25.07 4.65 0.90
N ASP A 64 -25.66 5.56 1.66
CA ASP A 64 -26.97 6.12 1.34
C ASP A 64 -26.95 6.95 0.05
N PHE A 65 -25.86 7.69 -0.19
CA PHE A 65 -25.63 8.42 -1.43
C PHE A 65 -25.46 7.49 -2.65
N GLU A 66 -24.70 6.41 -2.51
CA GLU A 66 -24.51 5.41 -3.56
C GLU A 66 -25.82 4.68 -3.90
N LYS A 67 -26.62 4.36 -2.88
CA LYS A 67 -27.96 3.79 -3.05
C LYS A 67 -28.90 4.76 -3.75
N TYR A 68 -28.88 6.04 -3.36
CA TYR A 68 -29.69 7.08 -4.00
C TYR A 68 -29.36 7.21 -5.50
N LEU A 69 -28.09 7.07 -5.87
CA LEU A 69 -27.65 7.11 -7.26
C LEU A 69 -27.75 5.76 -7.99
N GLY A 70 -28.13 4.69 -7.29
CA GLY A 70 -28.40 3.37 -7.87
C GLY A 70 -27.15 2.55 -8.24
N PHE A 71 -25.97 2.90 -7.75
CA PHE A 71 -24.72 2.18 -8.03
C PHE A 71 -24.12 1.43 -6.83
N PHE A 72 -24.94 1.11 -5.83
CA PHE A 72 -24.52 0.31 -4.67
C PHE A 72 -24.31 -1.18 -5.02
N TRP A 73 -23.38 -1.46 -5.94
CA TRP A 73 -23.11 -2.79 -6.50
C TRP A 73 -22.02 -3.54 -5.73
N GLU A 74 -21.31 -2.88 -4.80
CA GLU A 74 -20.16 -3.45 -4.09
C GLU A 74 -20.55 -4.74 -3.37
N LYS A 75 -21.73 -4.78 -2.75
CA LYS A 75 -22.26 -5.98 -2.08
C LYS A 75 -22.53 -7.12 -3.05
N ASP A 76 -23.13 -6.83 -4.20
CA ASP A 76 -23.47 -7.84 -5.20
C ASP A 76 -22.20 -8.46 -5.79
N ILE A 77 -21.23 -7.61 -6.14
CA ILE A 77 -19.92 -8.03 -6.62
C ILE A 77 -19.20 -8.87 -5.55
N GLN A 78 -19.24 -8.44 -4.27
CA GLN A 78 -18.62 -9.18 -3.19
C GLN A 78 -19.27 -10.56 -3.02
N SER A 79 -20.60 -10.66 -3.03
CA SER A 79 -21.31 -11.94 -2.89
C SER A 79 -20.95 -12.93 -4.00
N TRP A 80 -20.93 -12.48 -5.26
CA TRP A 80 -20.50 -13.30 -6.39
C TRP A 80 -19.06 -13.79 -6.26
N PHE A 81 -18.16 -12.95 -5.74
CA PHE A 81 -16.77 -13.33 -5.52
C PHE A 81 -16.61 -14.31 -4.35
N LEU A 82 -17.42 -14.17 -3.30
CA LEU A 82 -17.43 -15.06 -2.13
C LEU A 82 -17.88 -16.49 -2.46
N ASP A 83 -18.73 -16.67 -3.49
CA ASP A 83 -19.13 -17.98 -3.98
C ASP A 83 -17.95 -18.80 -4.54
N ILE A 84 -16.82 -18.14 -4.86
CA ILE A 84 -15.63 -18.77 -5.43
C ILE A 84 -14.49 -18.69 -4.42
N SER A 85 -14.51 -19.58 -3.42
CA SER A 85 -13.54 -19.64 -2.32
C SER A 85 -12.08 -19.63 -2.78
N PHE A 86 -11.74 -20.34 -3.87
CA PHE A 86 -10.40 -20.34 -4.44
C PHE A 86 -9.93 -18.93 -4.86
N LEU A 87 -10.81 -18.11 -5.45
CA LEU A 87 -10.44 -16.75 -5.86
C LEU A 87 -10.24 -15.83 -4.66
N VAL A 88 -11.06 -16.00 -3.62
CA VAL A 88 -10.90 -15.29 -2.34
C VAL A 88 -9.54 -15.62 -1.73
N ASP A 89 -9.22 -16.91 -1.58
CA ASP A 89 -7.95 -17.36 -1.02
C ASP A 89 -6.77 -16.88 -1.86
N LEU A 90 -6.85 -16.97 -3.19
CA LEU A 90 -5.78 -16.52 -4.09
C LEU A 90 -5.56 -15.01 -3.95
N ALA A 91 -6.63 -14.21 -4.04
CA ALA A 91 -6.54 -12.75 -3.92
C ALA A 91 -5.94 -12.35 -2.56
N ASN A 92 -6.40 -12.99 -1.49
CA ASN A 92 -5.95 -12.76 -0.14
C ASN A 92 -4.46 -13.10 0.03
N ASN A 93 -4.02 -14.25 -0.48
CA ASN A 93 -2.63 -14.70 -0.41
C ASN A 93 -1.70 -13.83 -1.25
N VAL A 94 -2.11 -13.47 -2.48
CA VAL A 94 -1.34 -12.58 -3.35
C VAL A 94 -1.15 -11.23 -2.67
N TYR A 95 -2.23 -10.64 -2.16
CA TYR A 95 -2.17 -9.35 -1.47
C TYR A 95 -1.28 -9.41 -0.23
N THR A 96 -1.41 -10.47 0.58
CA THR A 96 -0.68 -10.61 1.84
C THR A 96 0.83 -10.85 1.62
N TYR A 97 1.19 -11.77 0.73
CA TYR A 97 2.59 -12.20 0.59
C TYR A 97 3.37 -11.42 -0.46
N PHE A 98 2.72 -10.95 -1.53
CA PHE A 98 3.45 -10.38 -2.65
C PHE A 98 3.48 -8.86 -2.65
N TYR A 99 2.48 -8.18 -2.06
CA TYR A 99 2.36 -6.73 -2.21
C TYR A 99 3.63 -5.97 -1.76
N TYR A 100 4.07 -6.13 -0.51
CA TYR A 100 5.26 -5.44 -0.01
C TYR A 100 6.58 -5.94 -0.64
N PRO A 101 6.84 -7.26 -0.73
CA PRO A 101 8.09 -7.74 -1.33
C PRO A 101 8.24 -7.32 -2.79
N VAL A 102 7.19 -7.42 -3.60
CA VAL A 102 7.23 -6.98 -5.00
C VAL A 102 7.48 -5.48 -5.08
N LEU A 103 6.82 -4.67 -4.25
CA LEU A 103 7.02 -3.22 -4.20
C LEU A 103 8.47 -2.86 -3.82
N ILE A 104 9.05 -3.50 -2.82
CA ILE A 104 10.43 -3.27 -2.38
C ILE A 104 11.43 -3.68 -3.46
N ILE A 105 11.27 -4.89 -4.04
CA ILE A 105 12.15 -5.40 -5.10
C ILE A 105 12.08 -4.48 -6.32
N PHE A 106 10.88 -4.08 -6.72
CA PHE A 106 10.67 -3.16 -7.83
C PHE A 106 11.29 -1.79 -7.55
N ALA A 107 11.13 -1.25 -6.33
CA ALA A 107 11.74 0.01 -5.94
C ALA A 107 13.28 -0.05 -5.98
N ILE A 108 13.89 -1.12 -5.47
CA ILE A 108 15.35 -1.34 -5.53
C ILE A 108 15.81 -1.45 -6.98
N TRP A 109 15.11 -2.24 -7.79
CA TRP A 109 15.41 -2.41 -9.20
C TRP A 109 15.30 -1.08 -9.98
N ALA A 110 14.20 -0.35 -9.80
CA ALA A 110 13.96 0.94 -10.46
C ALA A 110 14.95 2.01 -9.99
N TYR A 111 15.26 2.09 -8.70
CA TYR A 111 16.32 2.97 -8.19
C TYR A 111 17.66 2.66 -8.87
N ASN A 112 17.92 1.36 -9.10
CA ASN A 112 19.21 0.91 -9.60
C ASN A 112 19.38 0.97 -11.12
N ARG A 113 18.31 0.79 -11.90
CA ARG A 113 18.34 0.74 -13.37
C ARG A 113 17.67 1.95 -14.03
N HIS A 114 16.69 2.56 -13.37
CA HIS A 114 15.77 3.56 -13.94
C HIS A 114 15.57 4.75 -12.98
N ARG A 115 16.68 5.39 -12.58
CA ARG A 115 16.69 6.39 -11.49
C ARG A 115 15.72 7.56 -11.73
N LYS A 116 15.59 8.04 -12.97
CA LYS A 116 14.67 9.13 -13.33
C LYS A 116 13.21 8.70 -13.11
N GLN A 117 12.85 7.51 -13.59
CA GLN A 117 11.50 6.95 -13.43
C GLN A 117 11.20 6.68 -11.96
N TYR A 118 12.17 6.15 -11.21
CA TYR A 118 12.05 5.97 -9.76
C TYR A 118 11.75 7.29 -9.05
N THR A 119 12.46 8.39 -9.37
CA THR A 119 12.20 9.68 -8.71
C THR A 119 10.81 10.22 -9.01
N THR A 120 10.32 10.04 -10.24
CA THR A 120 8.95 10.40 -10.61
C THR A 120 7.94 9.56 -9.84
N ALA A 121 8.06 8.22 -9.88
CA ALA A 121 7.17 7.32 -9.17
C ALA A 121 7.16 7.58 -7.66
N ARG A 122 8.34 7.81 -7.06
CA ARG A 122 8.47 8.19 -5.66
C ARG A 122 7.72 9.50 -5.35
N ASN A 123 7.89 10.53 -6.18
CA ASN A 123 7.21 11.80 -5.96
C ASN A 123 5.68 11.66 -6.06
N VAL A 124 5.19 10.90 -7.05
CA VAL A 124 3.76 10.61 -7.19
C VAL A 124 3.26 9.88 -5.95
N PHE A 125 3.96 8.83 -5.51
CA PHE A 125 3.62 8.08 -4.30
C PHE A 125 3.54 8.99 -3.06
N LEU A 126 4.53 9.87 -2.86
CA LEU A 126 4.57 10.79 -1.71
C LEU A 126 3.48 11.87 -1.77
N VAL A 127 3.22 12.43 -2.96
CA VAL A 127 2.16 13.42 -3.16
C VAL A 127 0.79 12.79 -2.96
N SER A 128 0.53 11.62 -3.56
CA SER A 128 -0.69 10.86 -3.34
C SER A 128 -0.89 10.48 -1.87
N ALA A 129 0.17 10.06 -1.17
CA ALA A 129 0.11 9.79 0.26
C ALA A 129 -0.21 11.05 1.08
N GLY A 130 0.36 12.21 0.72
CA GLY A 130 0.05 13.49 1.35
C GLY A 130 -1.39 13.93 1.12
N ILE A 131 -1.91 13.79 -0.10
CA ILE A 131 -3.32 14.05 -0.43
C ILE A 131 -4.22 13.09 0.35
N GLY A 132 -3.90 11.79 0.35
CA GLY A 132 -4.64 10.78 1.11
C GLY A 132 -4.70 11.11 2.60
N PHE A 133 -3.57 11.52 3.20
CA PHE A 133 -3.53 11.97 4.58
C PHE A 133 -4.45 13.16 4.85
N LEU A 134 -4.45 14.17 3.98
CA LEU A 134 -5.36 15.32 4.09
C LEU A 134 -6.82 14.88 4.00
N CYS A 135 -7.15 14.00 3.06
CA CYS A 135 -8.50 13.44 2.94
C CYS A 135 -8.91 12.71 4.23
N PHE A 136 -8.05 11.85 4.79
CA PHE A 136 -8.32 11.14 6.05
C PHE A 136 -8.49 12.08 7.25
N ALA A 137 -7.73 13.17 7.28
CA ALA A 137 -7.81 14.16 8.35
C ALA A 137 -9.12 14.97 8.29
N ILE A 138 -9.60 15.29 7.09
CA ILE A 138 -10.81 16.08 6.86
C ILE A 138 -12.07 15.20 6.92
N TYR A 139 -12.02 14.02 6.33
CA TYR A 139 -13.16 13.11 6.16
C TYR A 139 -12.78 11.69 6.60
N PRO A 140 -12.73 11.41 7.92
CA PRO A 140 -12.48 10.07 8.41
C PRO A 140 -13.60 9.15 7.91
N LEU A 141 -13.25 7.95 7.46
CA LEU A 141 -14.21 7.05 6.81
C LEU A 141 -13.96 5.60 7.23
N ALA A 142 -14.98 4.98 7.81
CA ALA A 142 -14.93 3.56 8.13
C ALA A 142 -14.94 2.72 6.84
N PRO A 143 -14.06 1.72 6.70
CA PRO A 143 -14.03 0.86 5.53
C PRO A 143 -15.25 -0.08 5.47
N PRO A 144 -15.68 -0.52 4.28
CA PRO A 144 -16.85 -1.39 4.10
C PRO A 144 -16.83 -2.66 4.96
N ARG A 145 -15.65 -3.27 5.16
CA ARG A 145 -15.48 -4.45 6.03
C ARG A 145 -15.92 -4.24 7.49
N MET A 146 -16.03 -2.99 7.94
CA MET A 146 -16.51 -2.64 9.28
C MET A 146 -18.02 -2.32 9.32
N LEU A 147 -18.68 -2.26 8.16
CA LEU A 147 -20.11 -2.01 8.01
C LEU A 147 -20.90 -3.32 7.92
N LEU A 148 -20.79 -4.15 8.96
CA LEU A 148 -21.46 -5.46 9.03
C LEU A 148 -22.99 -5.34 8.88
N SER A 149 -23.58 -4.20 9.28
CA SER A 149 -25.00 -3.88 9.11
C SER A 149 -25.48 -3.87 7.66
N PHE A 150 -24.59 -3.67 6.68
CA PHE A 150 -24.91 -3.77 5.26
C PHE A 150 -24.65 -5.14 4.65
N GLY A 151 -24.09 -6.08 5.42
CA GLY A 151 -23.80 -7.45 4.99
C GLY A 151 -22.44 -7.61 4.30
N PHE A 152 -21.50 -6.68 4.49
CA PHE A 152 -20.13 -6.83 4.02
C PHE A 152 -19.38 -7.89 4.84
N VAL A 153 -18.54 -8.68 4.18
CA VAL A 153 -17.69 -9.71 4.81
C VAL A 153 -16.24 -9.27 4.84
N ASP A 154 -15.57 -9.42 5.98
CA ASP A 154 -14.12 -9.23 6.10
C ASP A 154 -13.38 -10.51 5.72
N THR A 155 -13.07 -10.66 4.43
CA THR A 155 -12.39 -11.85 3.91
C THR A 155 -10.96 -12.00 4.43
N MET A 156 -10.30 -10.91 4.83
CA MET A 156 -8.97 -10.96 5.42
C MET A 156 -9.00 -11.55 6.83
N ALA A 157 -10.04 -11.22 7.61
CA ALA A 157 -10.24 -11.80 8.94
C ALA A 157 -10.71 -13.26 8.90
N HIS A 158 -11.48 -13.65 7.86
CA HIS A 158 -12.06 -15.00 7.75
C HIS A 158 -11.23 -15.99 6.93
N TYR A 159 -10.48 -15.53 5.92
CA TYR A 159 -9.79 -16.38 4.93
C TYR A 159 -8.30 -15.99 4.74
N GLY A 160 -7.79 -15.00 5.48
CA GLY A 160 -6.39 -14.60 5.39
C GLY A 160 -5.45 -15.62 6.05
N ALA A 161 -4.40 -16.03 5.34
CA ALA A 161 -3.35 -16.91 5.89
C ALA A 161 -2.49 -16.23 6.98
N LEU A 162 -2.45 -14.89 6.98
CA LEU A 162 -1.93 -14.08 8.07
C LEU A 162 -3.10 -13.29 8.65
N ASP A 163 -3.40 -13.54 9.91
CA ASP A 163 -4.37 -12.73 10.62
C ASP A 163 -3.84 -11.28 10.68
N TYR A 164 -4.52 -10.36 10.00
CA TYR A 164 -4.26 -8.92 10.07
C TYR A 164 -4.40 -8.38 11.51
N SER A 165 -4.87 -9.20 12.45
CA SER A 165 -4.83 -8.96 13.90
C SER A 165 -3.43 -9.03 14.51
N HIS A 166 -2.41 -9.56 13.81
CA HIS A 166 -1.03 -9.52 14.29
C HIS A 166 -0.52 -8.06 14.39
N SER A 167 -0.67 -7.53 15.61
CA SER A 167 -0.07 -6.38 16.30
C SER A 167 0.86 -5.43 15.53
N PHE A 168 1.77 -5.95 14.70
CA PHE A 168 2.71 -5.15 13.93
C PHE A 168 1.99 -4.19 12.98
N PHE A 169 1.06 -4.65 12.12
CA PHE A 169 0.43 -3.76 11.13
C PHE A 169 -0.66 -2.84 11.71
N ARG A 170 -1.39 -3.28 12.75
CA ARG A 170 -2.41 -2.47 13.44
C ARG A 170 -1.82 -1.25 14.15
N THR A 171 -0.58 -1.35 14.63
CA THR A 171 0.11 -0.25 15.32
C THR A 171 0.55 0.86 14.36
N PHE A 172 0.64 0.55 13.05
CA PHE A 172 1.21 1.45 12.04
C PHE A 172 0.20 1.98 11.02
N ALA A 173 -1.00 1.40 10.92
CA ALA A 173 -2.04 1.81 9.98
C ALA A 173 -3.31 2.28 10.70
N ASN A 174 -3.88 3.42 10.28
CA ASN A 174 -5.17 3.88 10.77
C ASN A 174 -6.29 3.03 10.12
N PRO A 175 -7.08 2.25 10.88
CA PRO A 175 -8.10 1.38 10.30
C PRO A 175 -9.27 2.16 9.67
N TYR A 176 -9.44 3.44 10.00
CA TYR A 176 -10.49 4.35 9.51
C TYR A 176 -10.02 5.31 8.41
N ALA A 177 -8.87 5.00 7.79
CA ALA A 177 -8.32 5.73 6.65
C ALA A 177 -8.65 4.97 5.35
N ALA A 178 -9.94 4.84 5.04
CA ALA A 178 -10.41 3.97 3.95
C ALA A 178 -10.37 4.63 2.56
N MET A 179 -10.56 5.96 2.46
CA MET A 179 -10.58 6.67 1.16
C MET A 179 -9.76 7.98 1.17
N PRO A 180 -8.94 8.26 0.13
CA PRO A 180 -8.74 7.42 -1.04
C PRO A 180 -7.85 6.20 -0.75
N SER A 181 -8.03 5.12 -1.51
CA SER A 181 -7.18 3.95 -1.37
C SER A 181 -5.77 4.26 -1.86
N LEU A 182 -4.85 4.37 -0.89
CA LEU A 182 -3.46 3.93 -0.95
C LEU A 182 -3.18 3.12 -2.22
N HIS A 183 -3.69 1.90 -2.21
CA HIS A 183 -3.34 0.79 -3.10
C HIS A 183 -3.62 1.02 -4.59
N PHE A 184 -4.41 2.05 -4.92
CA PHE A 184 -4.81 2.38 -6.28
C PHE A 184 -4.61 3.87 -6.62
N GLY A 185 -4.28 4.72 -5.64
CA GLY A 185 -4.30 6.18 -5.76
C GLY A 185 -2.99 6.81 -6.24
N TRP A 186 -2.07 6.04 -6.82
CA TRP A 186 -0.77 6.51 -7.31
C TRP A 186 -0.57 6.24 -8.81
#